data_AF-A0A1I6BMZ0-F1
#
_entry.id   AF-A0A1I6BMZ0-F1
#
_cell.length_a   1.000
_cell.length_b   1.000
_cell.length_c   1.000
_cell.angle_alpha   90.00
_cell.angle_beta   90.00
_cell.angle_gamma   90.00
#
_symmetry.space_group_name_H-M   'P 1'
#
loop_
_entity.id
_entity.type
_entity.pdbx_description
1 polymer ?
#
loop_
_entity_poly.entity_id
_entity_poly.type
_entity_poly.pdbx_seq_one_letter_code
_entity_poly.pdbx_strand_id
1 'polypeptide(L)'
;MTPVDLRVVHQFVDVALESLRQNDLMHRPHPAMPVEMQDETRAAEDDWIPWKPIPSTVTEHDVQQLEEQMNLRYPDLYKAFLRYQHFYELRPEQEVNFFSHGVYEWKDTLLNAYFHSWDPAKLIKRGYVCFADYSDWGIVCFDTNHQRPEDNDCPIVMIDHELLYHEPLSMEILSPSFADLMRGLRAAQENPRQPEE
;
A
#
# COMPACT_ATOMS: atom_id res chain seq x y z
N MET A 1 -10.05 15.01 3.34
CA MET A 1 -10.20 13.79 4.16
C MET A 1 -11.37 13.90 5.14
N THR A 2 -12.32 12.95 5.10
CA THR A 2 -13.45 12.91 6.06
C THR A 2 -13.23 11.88 7.18
N PRO A 3 -13.90 12.02 8.35
CA PRO A 3 -13.86 10.99 9.39
C PRO A 3 -14.44 9.64 8.95
N VAL A 4 -15.29 9.62 7.92
CA VAL A 4 -15.84 8.39 7.35
C VAL A 4 -14.75 7.64 6.60
N ASP A 5 -13.98 8.34 5.77
CA ASP A 5 -12.92 7.72 4.96
C ASP A 5 -11.79 7.17 5.81
N LEU A 6 -11.42 7.91 6.86
CA LEU A 6 -10.42 7.44 7.82
C LEU A 6 -10.86 6.11 8.47
N ARG A 7 -12.13 5.99 8.85
CA ARG A 7 -12.67 4.76 9.42
C ARG A 7 -12.67 3.63 8.40
N VAL A 8 -13.01 3.89 7.14
CA VAL A 8 -12.98 2.89 6.06
C VAL A 8 -11.56 2.33 5.88
N VAL A 9 -10.54 3.20 5.88
CA VAL A 9 -9.14 2.79 5.80
C VAL A 9 -8.75 1.88 6.95
N HIS A 10 -9.05 2.27 8.19
CA HIS A 10 -8.72 1.45 9.36
C HIS A 10 -9.43 0.10 9.32
N GLN A 11 -10.72 0.08 8.99
CA GLN A 11 -11.52 -1.15 8.85
C GLN A 11 -10.99 -2.07 7.76
N PHE A 12 -10.55 -1.52 6.62
CA PHE A 12 -9.94 -2.31 5.55
C PHE A 12 -8.68 -3.03 6.05
N VAL A 13 -7.79 -2.30 6.73
CA VAL A 13 -6.54 -2.85 7.28
C VAL A 13 -6.83 -3.92 8.33
N ASP A 14 -7.71 -3.62 9.29
CA ASP A 14 -8.10 -4.55 10.35
C ASP A 14 -8.67 -5.86 9.79
N VAL A 15 -9.55 -5.77 8.79
CA VAL A 15 -10.17 -6.95 8.19
C VAL A 15 -9.19 -7.72 7.32
N ALA A 16 -8.30 -7.04 6.60
CA ALA A 16 -7.26 -7.72 5.81
C ALA A 16 -6.32 -8.52 6.72
N LEU A 17 -5.89 -7.93 7.84
CA LEU A 17 -5.03 -8.59 8.83
C LEU A 17 -5.74 -9.73 9.55
N GLU A 18 -7.01 -9.52 9.93
CA GLU A 18 -7.82 -10.58 10.55
C GLU A 18 -8.02 -11.75 9.58
N SER A 19 -8.21 -11.49 8.29
CA SER A 19 -8.32 -12.55 7.29
C SER A 19 -7.05 -13.37 7.18
N LEU A 20 -5.87 -12.74 7.16
CA LEU A 20 -4.60 -13.45 7.19
C LEU A 20 -4.46 -14.30 8.45
N ARG A 21 -4.82 -13.74 9.61
CA ARG A 21 -4.77 -14.44 10.90
C ARG A 21 -5.67 -15.68 10.92
N GLN A 22 -6.91 -15.56 10.44
CA GLN A 22 -7.89 -16.65 10.43
C GLN A 22 -7.51 -17.80 9.49
N ASN A 23 -6.73 -17.50 8.45
CA ASN A 23 -6.24 -18.49 7.49
C ASN A 23 -4.81 -18.97 7.82
N ASP A 24 -4.30 -18.63 9.00
CA ASP A 24 -2.96 -18.98 9.49
C ASP A 24 -1.79 -18.40 8.65
N LEU A 25 -2.05 -17.41 7.79
CA LEU A 25 -1.09 -16.86 6.82
C LEU A 25 -0.12 -15.82 7.39
N MET A 26 -0.22 -15.50 8.69
CA MET A 26 0.63 -14.51 9.34
C MET A 26 1.97 -15.10 9.78
N HIS A 27 2.74 -15.61 8.83
CA HIS A 27 4.08 -16.14 9.03
C HIS A 27 4.90 -15.93 7.75
N ARG A 28 6.20 -15.66 7.86
CA ARG A 28 7.06 -15.52 6.67
C ARG A 28 8.51 -15.93 6.95
N PRO A 29 9.26 -16.37 5.93
CA PRO A 29 10.70 -16.55 6.06
C PRO A 29 11.37 -15.19 6.22
N HIS A 30 11.75 -14.85 7.45
CA HIS A 30 12.39 -13.56 7.74
C HIS A 30 13.30 -13.66 8.97
N PRO A 31 14.55 -14.12 8.80
CA PRO A 31 15.47 -14.39 9.91
C PRO A 31 15.85 -13.14 10.72
N ALA A 32 15.63 -11.94 10.18
CA ALA A 32 15.88 -10.66 10.81
C ALA A 32 14.58 -9.90 11.15
N MET A 33 13.46 -10.61 11.33
CA MET A 33 12.18 -10.01 11.70
C MET A 33 12.33 -9.20 13.01
N PRO A 34 11.96 -7.90 13.03
CA PRO A 34 12.00 -7.09 14.25
C PRO A 34 11.18 -7.73 15.36
N VAL A 35 11.76 -7.79 16.56
CA VAL A 35 11.15 -8.44 17.72
C VAL A 35 9.78 -7.87 18.07
N GLU A 36 9.57 -6.57 17.80
CA GLU A 36 8.32 -5.86 18.02
C GLU A 36 7.18 -6.45 17.18
N MET A 37 7.50 -6.93 15.98
CA MET A 37 6.56 -7.50 15.03
C MET A 37 6.45 -9.02 15.12
N GLN A 38 7.21 -9.69 15.99
CA GLN A 38 7.09 -11.13 16.20
C GLN A 38 5.85 -11.46 17.04
N ASP A 39 5.12 -12.50 16.63
CA ASP A 39 4.02 -13.06 17.40
C ASP A 39 4.51 -14.23 18.28
N GLU A 40 4.98 -13.89 19.48
CA GLU A 40 5.46 -14.86 20.49
C GLU A 40 4.37 -15.83 21.00
N THR A 41 3.09 -15.59 20.67
CA THR A 41 2.00 -16.49 21.06
C THR A 41 1.94 -17.74 20.17
N ARG A 42 2.62 -17.72 19.03
CA ARG A 42 2.71 -18.82 18.06
C ARG A 42 4.15 -19.31 17.97
N ALA A 43 4.33 -20.62 17.80
CA ALA A 43 5.66 -21.20 17.62
C ALA A 43 6.17 -20.92 16.20
N ALA A 44 7.46 -20.63 16.07
CA ALA A 44 8.11 -20.61 14.76
C ALA A 44 8.30 -22.03 14.22
N GLU A 45 8.17 -22.18 12.91
CA GLU A 45 8.41 -23.44 12.20
C GLU A 45 9.58 -23.24 11.22
N ASP A 46 10.73 -23.82 11.55
CA ASP A 46 11.99 -23.62 10.83
C ASP A 46 12.33 -22.13 10.64
N ASP A 47 12.41 -21.67 9.38
CA ASP A 47 12.70 -20.26 9.04
C ASP A 47 11.45 -19.37 9.03
N TRP A 48 10.25 -19.95 9.19
CA TRP A 48 8.98 -19.23 9.16
C TRP A 48 8.67 -18.66 10.55
N ILE A 49 8.75 -17.34 10.65
CA ILE A 49 8.51 -16.62 11.90
C ILE A 49 7.08 -16.04 11.87
N PRO A 50 6.23 -16.38 12.86
CA PRO A 50 4.94 -15.74 13.04
C PRO A 50 5.09 -14.25 13.31
N TRP A 51 4.26 -13.44 12.68
CA TRP A 51 4.29 -11.99 12.85
C TRP A 51 2.92 -11.45 13.28
N LYS A 52 2.94 -10.27 13.89
CA LYS A 52 1.75 -9.50 14.27
C LYS A 52 1.89 -8.05 13.78
N PRO A 53 0.78 -7.38 13.42
CA PRO A 53 0.80 -5.96 13.16
C PRO A 53 1.06 -5.20 14.46
N ILE A 54 1.68 -4.04 14.36
CA ILE A 54 1.86 -3.12 15.48
C ILE A 54 1.39 -1.71 15.09
N PRO A 55 1.03 -0.84 16.06
CA PRO A 55 0.77 0.55 15.77
C PRO A 55 1.92 1.18 14.99
N SER A 56 1.59 1.96 13.96
CA SER A 56 2.61 2.62 13.14
C SER A 56 3.43 3.62 13.96
N THR A 57 4.72 3.66 13.68
CA THR A 57 5.67 4.63 14.23
C THR A 57 5.95 5.78 13.27
N VAL A 58 5.34 5.77 12.09
CA VAL A 58 5.50 6.81 11.05
C VAL A 58 5.09 8.18 11.60
N THR A 59 5.99 9.15 11.51
CA THR A 59 5.73 10.52 11.91
C THR A 59 5.36 11.41 10.72
N GLU A 60 4.75 12.56 10.99
CA GLU A 60 4.54 13.59 9.96
C GLU A 60 5.85 14.04 9.30
N HIS A 61 6.93 14.08 10.08
CA HIS A 61 8.25 14.45 9.58
C HIS A 61 8.78 13.40 8.59
N ASP A 62 8.59 12.11 8.86
CA ASP A 62 9.02 11.05 7.92
C ASP A 62 8.31 11.15 6.58
N VAL A 63 7.01 11.42 6.61
CA VAL A 63 6.18 11.63 5.42
C VAL A 63 6.62 12.88 4.66
N GLN A 64 6.86 14.00 5.37
CA GLN A 64 7.34 15.23 4.77
C GLN A 64 8.68 15.01 4.04
N GLN A 65 9.61 14.24 4.63
CA GLN A 65 10.88 13.94 3.98
C GLN A 65 10.71 13.16 2.67
N LEU A 66 9.76 12.21 2.61
CA LEU A 66 9.46 11.49 1.37
C LEU A 66 8.87 12.42 0.31
N GLU A 67 7.90 13.27 0.71
CA GLU A 67 7.30 14.27 -0.19
C GLU A 67 8.35 15.25 -0.74
N GLU A 68 9.29 15.70 0.08
CA GLU A 68 10.40 16.58 -0.31
C GLU A 68 11.36 15.88 -1.29
N GLN A 69 11.66 14.60 -1.08
CA GLN A 69 12.53 13.83 -1.99
C GLN A 69 11.90 13.60 -3.36
N MET A 70 10.59 13.36 -3.41
CA MET A 70 9.85 13.21 -4.66
C MET A 70 9.52 14.56 -5.32
N ASN A 71 9.52 15.65 -4.55
CA ASN A 71 8.92 16.93 -4.91
C ASN A 71 7.44 16.79 -5.34
N LEU A 72 6.71 15.91 -4.66
CA LEU A 72 5.29 15.59 -4.86
C LEU A 72 4.61 15.47 -3.50
N ARG A 73 3.27 15.49 -3.46
CA ARG A 73 2.49 15.33 -2.23
C ARG A 73 1.72 14.02 -2.26
N TYR A 74 1.58 13.37 -1.09
CA TYR A 74 0.66 12.26 -0.92
C TYR A 74 -0.77 12.76 -0.63
N PRO A 75 -1.80 12.00 -1.03
CA PRO A 75 -3.14 12.18 -0.49
C PRO A 75 -3.15 12.12 1.04
N ASP A 76 -3.92 13.01 1.68
CA ASP A 76 -4.02 13.07 3.15
C ASP A 76 -4.48 11.75 3.77
N LEU A 77 -5.40 11.06 3.08
CA LEU A 77 -5.91 9.77 3.52
C LEU A 77 -4.84 8.66 3.41
N TYR A 78 -3.94 8.73 2.42
CA TYR A 78 -2.82 7.80 2.32
C TYR A 78 -1.78 8.04 3.42
N LYS A 79 -1.51 9.30 3.80
CA LYS A 79 -0.69 9.62 4.97
C LYS A 79 -1.29 9.06 6.25
N ALA A 80 -2.61 9.04 6.39
CA ALA A 80 -3.28 8.38 7.51
C ALA A 80 -3.12 6.85 7.46
N PHE A 81 -3.23 6.23 6.28
CA PHE A 81 -2.96 4.80 6.09
C PHE A 81 -1.54 4.40 6.56
N LEU A 82 -0.50 5.13 6.12
CA LEU A 82 0.89 4.88 6.53
C LEU A 82 1.09 4.99 8.06
N ARG A 83 0.27 5.78 8.74
CA ARG A 83 0.33 6.03 10.19
C ARG A 83 -0.60 5.15 11.01
N TYR A 84 -1.29 4.20 10.40
CA TYR A 84 -2.22 3.34 11.14
C TYR A 84 -1.49 2.13 11.77
N GLN A 85 -0.97 1.23 10.95
CA GLN A 85 -0.25 0.04 11.42
C GLN A 85 0.95 -0.29 10.57
N HIS A 86 1.99 -0.85 11.21
CA HIS A 86 3.03 -1.61 10.53
C HIS A 86 2.56 -3.05 10.31
N PHE A 87 2.79 -3.57 9.11
CA PHE A 87 2.42 -4.92 8.67
C PHE A 87 3.39 -5.40 7.60
N TYR A 88 3.49 -6.72 7.40
CA TYR A 88 4.30 -7.26 6.31
C TYR A 88 3.53 -7.43 5.01
N GLU A 89 2.25 -7.77 5.13
CA GLU A 89 1.34 -7.92 4.01
C GLU A 89 -0.08 -7.64 4.49
N LEU A 90 -0.94 -7.26 3.54
CA LEU A 90 -2.38 -7.24 3.70
C LEU A 90 -2.94 -8.22 2.69
N ARG A 91 -4.06 -8.89 3.03
CA ARG A 91 -4.79 -9.69 2.06
C ARG A 91 -5.10 -8.84 0.81
N PRO A 92 -4.68 -9.28 -0.39
CA PRO A 92 -5.03 -8.62 -1.65
C PRO A 92 -6.52 -8.51 -1.86
N GLU A 93 -6.98 -7.38 -2.39
CA GLU A 93 -8.38 -7.17 -2.77
C GLU A 93 -8.43 -6.46 -4.12
N GLN A 94 -9.28 -6.98 -5.03
CA GLN A 94 -9.40 -6.46 -6.40
C GLN A 94 -8.04 -6.30 -7.10
N GLU A 95 -7.16 -7.29 -6.97
CA GLU A 95 -5.79 -7.29 -7.51
C GLU A 95 -4.84 -6.26 -6.90
N VAL A 96 -5.28 -5.40 -5.97
CA VAL A 96 -4.43 -4.39 -5.34
C VAL A 96 -3.63 -5.00 -4.18
N ASN A 97 -2.31 -4.99 -4.32
CA ASN A 97 -1.33 -5.50 -3.37
C ASN A 97 -0.54 -4.36 -2.75
N PHE A 98 -0.92 -3.91 -1.54
CA PHE A 98 -0.18 -2.85 -0.86
C PHE A 98 1.25 -3.30 -0.51
N PHE A 99 2.21 -2.39 -0.68
CA PHE A 99 3.60 -2.64 -0.30
C PHE A 99 3.73 -2.99 1.19
N SER A 100 4.76 -3.78 1.52
CA SER A 100 5.06 -4.08 2.92
C SER A 100 5.36 -2.80 3.70
N HIS A 101 4.92 -2.77 4.95
CA HIS A 101 5.02 -1.60 5.82
C HIS A 101 5.67 -1.98 7.16
N GLY A 102 6.75 -2.76 7.12
CA GLY A 102 7.45 -3.20 8.33
C GLY A 102 8.12 -2.04 9.09
N VAL A 103 8.19 -2.14 10.42
CA VAL A 103 8.56 -1.02 11.32
C VAL A 103 9.90 -0.33 10.98
N TYR A 104 10.88 -1.10 10.51
CA TYR A 104 12.20 -0.57 10.13
C TYR A 104 12.45 -0.51 8.62
N GLU A 105 11.59 -1.10 7.81
CA GLU A 105 11.79 -1.24 6.36
C GLU A 105 10.82 -0.41 5.52
N TRP A 106 9.70 0.05 6.08
CA TRP A 106 8.62 0.69 5.31
C TRP A 106 9.11 1.83 4.42
N LYS A 107 10.00 2.67 4.93
CA LYS A 107 10.54 3.83 4.21
C LYS A 107 11.43 3.37 3.06
N ASP A 108 12.27 2.37 3.30
CA ASP A 108 13.14 1.79 2.29
C ASP A 108 12.33 1.07 1.21
N THR A 109 11.23 0.38 1.59
CA THR A 109 10.29 -0.22 0.64
C THR A 109 9.72 0.83 -0.32
N LEU A 110 9.22 1.95 0.21
CA LEU A 110 8.70 3.05 -0.61
C LEU A 110 9.80 3.69 -1.48
N LEU A 111 10.97 3.99 -0.91
CA LEU A 111 12.09 4.56 -1.66
C LEU A 111 12.62 3.63 -2.76
N ASN A 112 12.61 2.32 -2.51
CA ASN A 112 12.94 1.32 -3.52
C ASN A 112 11.91 1.35 -4.66
N ALA A 113 10.62 1.42 -4.34
CA ALA A 113 9.55 1.55 -5.34
C ALA A 113 9.65 2.87 -6.15
N TYR A 114 10.12 3.96 -5.55
CA TYR A 114 10.20 5.28 -6.20
C TYR A 114 11.45 5.47 -7.05
N PHE A 115 12.55 4.82 -6.71
CA PHE A 115 13.85 5.15 -7.28
C PHE A 115 14.66 3.94 -7.80
N HIS A 116 14.26 2.70 -7.51
CA HIS A 116 15.13 1.53 -7.73
C HIS A 116 14.48 0.30 -8.39
N SER A 117 13.14 0.17 -8.42
CA SER A 117 12.46 -1.03 -8.97
C SER A 117 12.46 -1.08 -10.51
N TRP A 118 11.98 -0.02 -11.16
CA TRP A 118 11.80 0.09 -12.61
C TRP A 118 12.57 1.33 -13.15
N ASP A 119 12.05 2.10 -14.10
CA ASP A 119 12.41 3.54 -14.20
C ASP A 119 11.35 4.41 -13.47
N PRO A 120 11.06 4.19 -12.16
CA PRO A 120 10.06 4.93 -11.42
C PRO A 120 10.50 6.38 -11.21
N ALA A 121 11.79 6.68 -11.37
CA ALA A 121 12.26 8.05 -11.46
C ALA A 121 11.60 8.79 -12.64
N LYS A 122 11.24 8.12 -13.75
CA LYS A 122 10.37 8.71 -14.78
C LYS A 122 8.93 8.87 -14.31
N LEU A 123 8.37 7.92 -13.55
CA LEU A 123 7.01 8.03 -13.02
C LEU A 123 6.89 9.21 -12.06
N ILE A 124 7.78 9.32 -11.07
CA ILE A 124 7.85 10.45 -10.15
C ILE A 124 8.06 11.77 -10.91
N LYS A 125 9.00 11.81 -11.88
CA LYS A 125 9.19 13.02 -12.72
C LYS A 125 7.97 13.37 -13.58
N ARG A 126 7.10 12.41 -13.89
CA ARG A 126 5.84 12.57 -14.63
C ARG A 126 4.65 12.79 -13.70
N GLY A 127 4.86 12.90 -12.38
CA GLY A 127 3.79 13.15 -11.40
C GLY A 127 3.01 11.90 -11.00
N TYR A 128 3.61 10.72 -11.02
CA TYR A 128 2.99 9.47 -10.58
C TYR A 128 3.73 8.88 -9.38
N VAL A 129 3.02 8.66 -8.27
CA VAL A 129 3.59 8.10 -7.03
C VAL A 129 2.97 6.74 -6.75
N CYS A 130 3.77 5.69 -6.80
CA CYS A 130 3.25 4.32 -6.68
C CYS A 130 3.08 3.89 -5.22
N PHE A 131 2.13 3.01 -4.92
CA PHE A 131 1.85 2.64 -3.53
C PHE A 131 1.39 1.19 -3.34
N ALA A 132 1.15 0.49 -4.44
CA ALA A 132 0.76 -0.91 -4.47
C ALA A 132 1.14 -1.51 -5.83
N ASP A 133 1.26 -2.83 -5.87
CA ASP A 133 1.27 -3.59 -7.11
C ASP A 133 -0.17 -3.93 -7.52
N TYR A 134 -0.39 -4.16 -8.80
CA TYR A 134 -1.62 -4.70 -9.37
C TYR A 134 -1.35 -6.11 -9.88
N SER A 135 -1.77 -7.13 -9.12
CA SER A 135 -1.33 -8.51 -9.27
C SER A 135 0.20 -8.58 -9.42
N ASP A 136 0.72 -9.38 -10.35
CA ASP A 136 2.13 -9.49 -10.72
C ASP A 136 2.52 -8.70 -11.99
N TRP A 137 1.57 -8.06 -12.66
CA TRP A 137 1.76 -7.48 -14.00
C TRP A 137 1.62 -5.96 -14.08
N GLY A 138 1.09 -5.29 -13.06
CA GLY A 138 0.93 -3.84 -13.06
C GLY A 138 1.37 -3.17 -11.77
N ILE A 139 1.45 -1.85 -11.83
CA ILE A 139 1.74 -0.99 -10.68
C ILE A 139 0.62 0.03 -10.50
N VAL A 140 0.22 0.25 -9.24
CA VAL A 140 -0.82 1.21 -8.88
C VAL A 140 -0.19 2.48 -8.35
N CYS A 141 -0.56 3.61 -8.96
CA CYS A 141 0.02 4.92 -8.63
C CYS A 141 -1.05 6.00 -8.46
N PHE A 142 -0.72 6.98 -7.62
CA PHE A 142 -1.41 8.27 -7.51
C PHE A 142 -1.05 9.12 -8.73
N ASP A 143 -2.05 9.62 -9.46
CA ASP A 143 -1.84 10.63 -10.50
C ASP A 143 -1.84 12.03 -9.89
N THR A 144 -0.66 12.46 -9.43
CA THR A 144 -0.51 13.73 -8.73
C THR A 144 -0.71 14.96 -9.63
N ASN A 145 -0.74 14.78 -10.95
CA ASN A 145 -1.03 15.86 -11.90
C ASN A 145 -2.48 16.35 -11.79
N HIS A 146 -3.37 15.51 -11.24
CA HIS A 146 -4.79 15.79 -11.07
C HIS A 146 -5.17 15.83 -9.58
N GLN A 147 -4.27 16.37 -8.74
CA GLN A 147 -4.50 16.54 -7.30
C GLN A 147 -5.53 17.61 -6.98
N ARG A 148 -6.41 17.27 -6.03
CA ARG A 148 -7.34 18.21 -5.44
C ARG A 148 -6.64 19.04 -4.36
N PRO A 149 -6.75 20.39 -4.38
CA PRO A 149 -6.05 21.25 -3.43
C PRO A 149 -6.46 21.06 -1.95
N GLU A 150 -7.67 20.59 -1.67
CA GLU A 150 -8.23 20.52 -0.32
C GLU A 150 -7.64 19.39 0.54
N ASP A 151 -7.23 18.27 -0.07
CA ASP A 151 -6.73 17.09 0.66
C ASP A 151 -5.68 16.27 -0.11
N ASN A 152 -5.15 16.83 -1.20
CA ASN A 152 -4.14 16.22 -2.08
C ASN A 152 -4.55 14.88 -2.67
N ASP A 153 -5.83 14.52 -2.61
CA ASP A 153 -6.33 13.28 -3.15
C ASP A 153 -6.52 13.40 -4.66
N CYS A 154 -6.38 12.29 -5.36
CA CYS A 154 -6.18 12.26 -6.80
C CYS A 154 -6.58 10.90 -7.40
N PRO A 155 -6.80 10.84 -8.72
CA PRO A 155 -7.09 9.58 -9.39
C PRO A 155 -6.03 8.50 -9.12
N ILE A 156 -6.50 7.28 -8.99
CA ILE A 156 -5.69 6.08 -8.88
C ILE A 156 -5.63 5.42 -10.24
N VAL A 157 -4.41 5.17 -10.69
CA VAL A 157 -4.15 4.66 -12.03
C VAL A 157 -3.32 3.38 -11.95
N MET A 158 -3.60 2.44 -12.83
CA MET A 158 -2.81 1.24 -13.04
C MET A 158 -1.98 1.43 -14.31
N ILE A 159 -0.70 1.09 -14.20
CA ILE A 159 0.22 1.07 -15.33
C ILE A 159 0.73 -0.36 -15.46
N ASP A 160 0.50 -0.96 -16.62
CA ASP A 160 1.04 -2.27 -16.97
C ASP A 160 2.58 -2.20 -17.03
N HIS A 161 3.26 -3.16 -16.39
CA HIS A 161 4.72 -3.25 -16.35
C HIS A 161 5.35 -3.29 -17.76
N GLU A 162 4.69 -3.92 -18.72
CA GLU A 162 5.16 -3.99 -20.11
C GLU A 162 5.08 -2.63 -20.82
N LEU A 163 4.16 -1.76 -20.38
CA LEU A 163 3.89 -0.46 -21.00
C LEU A 163 4.66 0.70 -20.34
N LEU A 164 5.42 0.45 -19.26
CA LEU A 164 6.20 1.47 -18.54
C LEU A 164 7.18 2.24 -19.44
N TYR A 165 7.66 1.60 -20.51
CA TYR A 165 8.63 2.18 -21.45
C TYR A 165 8.00 2.74 -22.73
N HIS A 166 6.67 2.65 -22.87
CA HIS A 166 5.97 3.15 -24.05
C HIS A 166 5.79 4.66 -23.99
N GLU A 167 5.79 5.29 -25.17
CA GLU A 167 5.46 6.70 -25.35
C GLU A 167 4.35 6.84 -26.41
N PRO A 168 3.16 7.37 -26.04
CA PRO A 168 2.78 7.85 -24.70
C PRO A 168 2.65 6.73 -23.66
N LEU A 169 2.80 7.08 -22.38
CA LEU A 169 2.56 6.16 -21.27
C LEU A 169 1.07 5.78 -21.26
N SER A 170 0.79 4.48 -21.31
CA SER A 170 -0.58 3.96 -21.24
C SER A 170 -0.94 3.64 -19.80
N MET A 171 -2.14 4.02 -19.39
CA MET A 171 -2.62 3.91 -18.01
C MET A 171 -4.12 3.69 -17.99
N GLU A 172 -4.60 2.89 -17.04
CA GLU A 172 -6.02 2.69 -16.76
C GLU A 172 -6.40 3.43 -15.47
N ILE A 173 -7.54 4.10 -15.45
CA ILE A 173 -8.06 4.72 -14.22
C ILE A 173 -8.78 3.63 -13.43
N LEU A 174 -8.22 3.23 -12.28
CA LEU A 174 -8.86 2.28 -11.37
C LEU A 174 -9.94 2.94 -10.51
N SER A 175 -9.67 4.17 -10.06
CA SER A 175 -10.56 4.88 -9.14
C SER A 175 -10.38 6.39 -9.28
N PRO A 176 -11.44 7.21 -9.12
CA PRO A 176 -11.32 8.67 -9.15
C PRO A 176 -10.56 9.25 -7.96
N SER A 177 -10.38 8.49 -6.87
CA SER A 177 -9.67 8.94 -5.68
C SER A 177 -9.14 7.78 -4.82
N PHE A 178 -8.19 8.04 -3.90
CA PHE A 178 -7.79 7.06 -2.91
C PHE A 178 -8.95 6.71 -1.98
N ALA A 179 -9.77 7.70 -1.59
CA ALA A 179 -10.96 7.45 -0.77
C ALA A 179 -11.94 6.48 -1.47
N ASP A 180 -12.18 6.67 -2.77
CA ASP A 180 -13.05 5.79 -3.55
C ASP A 180 -12.45 4.40 -3.75
N LEU A 181 -11.13 4.30 -3.92
CA LEU A 181 -10.43 3.02 -3.96
C LEU A 181 -10.67 2.25 -2.66
N MET A 182 -10.41 2.89 -1.52
CA MET A 182 -10.55 2.24 -0.21
C MET A 182 -11.99 1.82 0.10
N ARG A 183 -13.00 2.60 -0.33
CA ARG A 183 -14.40 2.18 -0.25
C ARG A 183 -14.69 0.98 -1.14
N GLY A 184 -14.16 0.94 -2.36
CA GLY A 184 -14.29 -0.18 -3.29
C GLY A 184 -13.66 -1.47 -2.74
N LEU A 185 -12.44 -1.39 -2.23
CA LEU A 185 -11.74 -2.52 -1.61
C LEU A 185 -12.48 -3.02 -0.36
N ARG A 186 -12.99 -2.11 0.47
CA ARG A 186 -13.79 -2.48 1.65
C ARG A 186 -15.09 -3.20 1.26
N ALA A 187 -15.77 -2.72 0.23
CA ALA A 187 -16.98 -3.36 -0.27
C ALA A 187 -16.69 -4.78 -0.83
N ALA A 188 -15.51 -5.00 -1.42
CA ALA A 188 -15.06 -6.31 -1.88
C ALA A 188 -14.81 -7.29 -0.71
N GLN A 189 -14.19 -6.82 0.38
CA GLN A 189 -14.02 -7.62 1.61
C GLN A 189 -15.36 -8.06 2.23
N GLU A 190 -16.42 -7.27 2.07
CA GLU A 190 -17.77 -7.58 2.57
C GLU A 190 -18.54 -8.55 1.67
N ASN A 191 -18.25 -8.53 0.37
CA ASN A 191 -18.88 -9.38 -0.63
C ASN A 191 -17.81 -10.05 -1.49
N PRO A 192 -17.04 -11.00 -0.92
CA PRO A 192 -16.00 -11.67 -1.66
C PRO A 192 -16.62 -12.39 -2.86
N ARG A 193 -16.16 -12.06 -4.07
CA ARG A 193 -16.53 -12.83 -5.26
C ARG A 193 -16.06 -14.27 -5.03
N GLN A 194 -16.95 -15.24 -5.28
CA GLN A 194 -16.51 -16.63 -5.36
C GLN A 194 -15.51 -16.74 -6.52
N PRO A 195 -14.37 -17.43 -6.36
CA PRO A 195 -13.46 -17.66 -7.47
C PRO A 195 -14.24 -18.36 -8.60
N GLU A 196 -14.14 -17.83 -9.82
CA GLU A 196 -14.61 -18.55 -11.00
C GLU A 196 -13.70 -19.77 -11.19
N GLU A 197 -14.31 -20.97 -11.20
CA GLU A 197 -13.64 -22.27 -11.38
C GLU A 197 -13.00 -22.45 -12.77
#